data_AF-A0A3N1TPN7-F1
#
_entry.id   AF-A0A3N1TPN7-F1
#
_cell.length_a   1.000
_cell.length_b   1.000
_cell.length_c   1.000
_cell.angle_alpha   90.00
_cell.angle_beta   90.00
_cell.angle_gamma   90.00
#
_symmetry.space_group_name_H-M   'P 1'
#
loop_
_entity.id
_entity.type
_entity.pdbx_description
1 polymer ?
#
loop_
_entity_poly.entity_id
_entity_poly.type
_entity_poly.pdbx_seq_one_letter_code
_entity_poly.pdbx_strand_id
1 'polypeptide(L)'
;MTTTRRPVASVTDTTGLPDPDGLFGAFRDRSDAIAGCGSDVVLRDDAGDPLPDQADIAAGTDVHVSIVEGGTNVLRLTGEAPNNMSEITFGVAAAGQTGGATGSRSPVAGRAARNSTTAMRNSRHSASPTTTQPVGYDHSR
;
A
#
# COMPACT_ATOMS: atom_id res chain seq x y z
N MET A 1 -26.03 -39.00 36.89
CA MET A 1 -25.54 -37.65 36.54
C MET A 1 -24.96 -37.05 37.80
N THR A 2 -23.65 -36.83 37.86
CA THR A 2 -22.97 -36.44 39.10
C THR A 2 -22.37 -35.05 38.92
N THR A 3 -22.82 -34.08 39.70
CA THR A 3 -22.27 -32.73 39.70
C THR A 3 -21.14 -32.65 40.73
N THR A 4 -19.94 -32.30 40.31
CA THR A 4 -18.83 -32.00 41.23
C THR A 4 -18.89 -30.53 41.62
N ARG A 5 -19.07 -30.22 42.92
CA ARG A 5 -19.00 -28.85 43.43
C ARG A 5 -17.55 -28.45 43.68
N ARG A 6 -17.17 -27.26 43.21
CA ARG A 6 -15.89 -26.64 43.57
C ARG A 6 -16.02 -25.93 44.94
N PRO A 7 -14.97 -25.93 45.76
CA PRO A 7 -14.93 -25.10 46.97
C PRO A 7 -15.17 -23.64 46.62
N VAL A 8 -16.00 -22.93 47.41
CA VAL A 8 -16.35 -21.51 47.17
C VAL A 8 -15.12 -20.60 47.08
N ALA A 9 -14.09 -20.87 47.87
CA ALA A 9 -12.82 -20.14 47.84
C ALA A 9 -12.13 -20.22 46.46
N SER A 10 -12.28 -21.32 45.73
CA SER A 10 -11.70 -21.48 44.39
C SER A 10 -12.44 -20.69 43.30
N VAL A 11 -13.68 -20.24 43.56
CA VAL A 11 -14.51 -19.49 42.60
C VAL A 11 -14.51 -17.99 42.91
N THR A 12 -14.21 -17.63 44.16
CA THR A 12 -14.20 -16.25 44.65
C THR A 12 -12.79 -15.67 44.77
N ASP A 13 -11.75 -16.48 44.60
CA ASP A 13 -10.39 -15.99 44.45
C ASP A 13 -10.22 -15.30 43.10
N THR A 14 -10.24 -13.97 43.12
CA THR A 14 -10.01 -13.13 41.94
C THR A 14 -8.53 -12.79 41.74
N THR A 15 -7.66 -13.30 42.61
CA THR A 15 -6.22 -12.98 42.56
C THR A 15 -5.60 -13.58 41.31
N GLY A 16 -5.03 -12.72 40.46
CA GLY A 16 -4.43 -13.15 39.19
C GLY A 16 -5.44 -13.40 38.05
N LEU A 17 -6.73 -13.12 38.25
CA LEU A 17 -7.68 -13.06 37.13
C LEU A 17 -7.41 -11.81 36.28
N PRO A 18 -7.51 -11.90 34.95
CA PRO A 18 -7.46 -10.73 34.08
C PRO A 18 -8.58 -9.77 34.45
N ASP A 19 -8.29 -8.48 34.46
CA ASP A 19 -9.30 -7.41 34.58
C ASP A 19 -10.07 -7.30 33.26
N PRO A 20 -11.30 -7.82 33.16
CA PRO A 20 -12.02 -7.78 31.89
C PRO A 20 -12.40 -6.35 31.52
N ASP A 21 -12.75 -5.50 32.48
CA ASP A 21 -13.18 -4.13 32.20
C ASP A 21 -12.02 -3.30 31.65
N GLY A 22 -10.83 -3.44 32.26
CA GLY A 22 -9.61 -2.82 31.75
C GLY A 22 -9.23 -3.33 30.35
N LEU A 23 -9.33 -4.64 30.10
CA LEU A 23 -9.02 -5.23 28.79
C LEU A 23 -10.01 -4.78 27.70
N PHE A 24 -11.31 -4.79 27.97
CA PHE A 24 -12.32 -4.32 27.03
C PHE A 24 -12.25 -2.80 26.83
N GLY A 25 -11.90 -2.04 27.87
CA GLY A 25 -11.61 -0.60 27.77
C GLY A 25 -10.45 -0.34 26.81
N ALA A 26 -9.29 -0.97 27.05
CA ALA A 26 -8.13 -0.83 26.19
C ALA A 26 -8.38 -1.25 24.73
N PHE A 27 -9.19 -2.30 24.53
CA PHE A 27 -9.63 -2.69 23.20
C PHE A 27 -10.46 -1.59 22.52
N ARG A 28 -11.48 -1.04 23.21
CA ARG A 28 -12.32 0.05 22.68
C ARG A 28 -11.50 1.29 22.33
N ASP A 29 -10.63 1.72 23.23
CA ASP A 29 -9.76 2.88 23.01
C ASP A 29 -8.88 2.69 21.76
N ARG A 30 -8.36 1.48 21.55
CA ARG A 30 -7.57 1.15 20.37
C ARG A 30 -8.41 1.11 19.10
N SER A 31 -9.64 0.59 19.16
CA SER A 31 -10.58 0.63 18.04
C SER A 31 -10.95 2.06 17.65
N ASP A 32 -11.23 2.94 18.62
CA ASP A 32 -11.55 4.35 18.37
C ASP A 32 -10.35 5.11 17.78
N ALA A 33 -9.14 4.81 18.27
CA ALA A 33 -7.91 5.37 17.70
C ALA A 33 -7.73 4.97 16.22
N ILE A 34 -8.01 3.70 15.85
CA ILE A 34 -7.97 3.24 14.46
C ILE A 34 -9.08 3.88 13.62
N ALA A 35 -10.28 4.06 14.17
CA ALA A 35 -11.40 4.69 13.48
C ALA A 35 -11.15 6.17 13.16
N GLY A 36 -10.37 6.85 14.00
CA GLY A 36 -9.91 8.23 13.81
C GLY A 36 -8.84 8.41 12.74
N CYS A 37 -8.19 7.32 12.28
CA CYS A 37 -7.20 7.41 11.21
C CYS A 37 -7.88 7.75 9.86
N GLY A 38 -7.29 8.69 9.14
CA GLY A 38 -7.61 8.92 7.73
C GLY A 38 -7.18 7.73 6.88
N SER A 39 -7.96 7.38 5.85
CA SER A 39 -7.53 6.39 4.87
C SER A 39 -6.41 6.97 4.00
N ASP A 40 -5.32 6.23 3.85
CA ASP A 40 -4.17 6.57 3.00
C ASP A 40 -3.96 5.56 1.85
N VAL A 41 -4.70 4.44 1.89
CA VAL A 41 -4.73 3.43 0.83
C VAL A 41 -5.72 3.82 -0.26
N VAL A 42 -5.30 3.68 -1.52
CA VAL A 42 -6.13 3.85 -2.71
C VAL A 42 -6.39 2.48 -3.35
N LEU A 43 -7.66 2.15 -3.51
CA LEU A 43 -8.13 0.96 -4.22
C LEU A 43 -7.97 1.16 -5.73
N ARG A 44 -7.48 0.12 -6.41
CA ARG A 44 -7.23 0.10 -7.85
C ARG A 44 -7.88 -1.11 -8.51
N ASP A 45 -8.13 -1.01 -9.80
CA ASP A 45 -8.54 -2.13 -10.65
C ASP A 45 -7.34 -2.97 -11.14
N ASP A 46 -7.60 -4.00 -11.96
CA ASP A 46 -6.58 -4.86 -12.56
C ASP A 46 -5.62 -4.14 -13.50
N ALA A 47 -6.02 -2.99 -14.07
CA ALA A 47 -5.14 -2.16 -14.87
C ALA A 47 -4.20 -1.30 -14.01
N GLY A 48 -4.43 -1.26 -12.69
CA GLY A 48 -3.72 -0.43 -11.74
C GLY A 48 -4.25 1.00 -11.64
N ASP A 49 -5.39 1.28 -12.26
CA ASP A 49 -6.04 2.58 -12.21
C ASP A 49 -6.86 2.72 -10.93
N PRO A 50 -6.87 3.89 -10.26
CA PRO A 50 -7.70 4.11 -9.08
C PRO A 50 -9.18 3.87 -9.38
N LEU A 51 -9.88 3.16 -8.51
CA LEU A 51 -11.32 2.99 -8.64
C LEU A 51 -12.02 4.37 -8.61
N PRO A 52 -13.05 4.57 -9.45
CA PRO A 52 -13.75 5.85 -9.57
C PRO A 52 -14.46 6.26 -8.28
N ASP A 53 -14.92 5.28 -7.50
CA ASP A 53 -15.46 5.45 -6.16
C ASP A 53 -14.70 4.50 -5.20
N GLN A 54 -14.22 5.05 -4.08
CA GLN A 54 -13.45 4.32 -3.06
C GLN A 54 -14.36 3.74 -1.96
N ALA A 55 -15.62 4.16 -1.90
CA ALA A 55 -16.61 3.74 -0.90
C ALA A 55 -17.69 2.82 -1.49
N ASP A 56 -17.99 2.96 -2.79
CA ASP A 56 -18.95 2.13 -3.51
C ASP A 56 -18.25 1.27 -4.57
N ILE A 57 -18.02 0.01 -4.23
CA ILE A 57 -17.32 -0.93 -5.09
C ILE A 57 -18.36 -1.74 -5.84
N ALA A 58 -18.25 -1.74 -7.17
CA ALA A 58 -19.15 -2.50 -8.03
C ALA A 58 -19.05 -4.00 -7.74
N ALA A 59 -20.17 -4.71 -7.82
CA ALA A 59 -20.21 -6.14 -7.60
C ALA A 59 -19.30 -6.91 -8.57
N GLY A 60 -18.54 -7.85 -8.04
CA GLY A 60 -17.61 -8.70 -8.78
C GLY A 60 -16.25 -8.07 -9.05
N THR A 61 -15.92 -6.91 -8.46
CA THR A 61 -14.66 -6.21 -8.72
C THR A 61 -13.48 -6.89 -8.05
N ASP A 62 -12.38 -7.06 -8.78
CA ASP A 62 -11.06 -7.43 -8.25
C ASP A 62 -10.31 -6.16 -7.86
N VAL A 63 -9.89 -6.09 -6.60
CA VAL A 63 -9.36 -4.85 -6.00
C VAL A 63 -7.88 -5.02 -5.65
N HIS A 64 -7.06 -4.10 -6.12
CA HIS A 64 -5.63 -4.07 -5.83
C HIS A 64 -5.28 -2.95 -4.85
N VAL A 65 -4.49 -3.31 -3.84
CA VAL A 65 -4.00 -2.41 -2.80
C VAL A 65 -2.47 -2.41 -2.79
N SER A 66 -1.87 -1.22 -2.87
CA SER A 66 -0.42 -1.04 -2.71
C SER A 66 -0.08 -0.62 -1.29
N ILE A 67 0.72 -1.42 -0.61
CA ILE A 67 1.22 -1.19 0.75
C ILE A 67 2.54 -0.43 0.69
N VAL A 68 2.65 0.65 1.46
CA VAL A 68 3.90 1.38 1.68
C VAL A 68 4.66 0.74 2.83
N GLU A 69 5.86 0.21 2.54
CA GLU A 69 6.72 -0.39 3.57
C GLU A 69 7.18 0.63 4.60
N GLY A 70 7.23 0.23 5.87
CA GLY A 70 7.62 1.09 6.99
C GLY A 70 6.59 2.17 7.35
N GLY A 71 5.47 2.26 6.63
CA GLY A 71 4.35 3.16 6.91
C GLY A 71 3.18 2.48 7.62
N THR A 72 2.33 3.28 8.25
CA THR A 72 0.98 2.84 8.59
C THR A 72 0.16 2.85 7.30
N ASN A 73 -0.64 1.81 7.06
CA ASN A 73 -1.51 1.71 5.91
C ASN A 73 -2.93 1.48 6.44
N VAL A 74 -3.84 2.40 6.15
CA VAL A 74 -5.20 2.47 6.66
C VAL A 74 -6.17 2.32 5.49
N LEU A 75 -6.70 1.11 5.36
CA LEU A 75 -7.79 0.81 4.44
C LEU A 75 -9.13 0.98 5.16
N ARG A 76 -10.02 1.80 4.58
CA ARG A 76 -11.38 1.98 5.08
C ARG A 76 -12.36 1.40 4.07
N LEU A 77 -13.15 0.44 4.50
CA LEU A 77 -14.19 -0.18 3.70
C LEU A 77 -15.55 0.07 4.36
N THR A 78 -16.58 0.24 3.53
CA THR A 78 -17.97 0.19 4.01
C THR A 78 -18.34 -1.26 4.35
N GLY A 79 -19.44 -1.45 5.10
CA GLY A 79 -19.93 -2.80 5.40
C GLY A 79 -20.40 -3.57 4.16
N GLU A 80 -20.75 -2.86 3.08
CA GLU A 80 -21.21 -3.44 1.82
C GLU A 80 -20.06 -3.81 0.87
N ALA A 81 -18.96 -3.04 0.92
CA ALA A 81 -17.82 -3.21 0.01
C ALA A 81 -17.28 -4.66 -0.03
N PRO A 82 -17.03 -5.37 1.09
CA PRO A 82 -16.58 -6.76 1.04
C PRO A 82 -17.54 -7.74 0.39
N ASN A 83 -18.85 -7.45 0.37
CA ASN A 83 -19.83 -8.31 -0.30
C ASN A 83 -19.81 -8.14 -1.83
N ASN A 84 -19.29 -7.01 -2.29
CA ASN A 84 -19.22 -6.67 -3.71
C ASN A 84 -17.85 -6.99 -4.33
N MET A 85 -16.82 -7.25 -3.53
CA MET A 85 -15.50 -7.67 -4.04
C MET A 85 -15.48 -9.15 -4.39
N SER A 86 -14.86 -9.50 -5.51
CA SER A 86 -14.51 -10.89 -5.83
C SER A 86 -13.21 -11.29 -5.13
N GLU A 87 -12.20 -10.42 -5.20
CA GLU A 87 -10.87 -10.63 -4.62
C GLU A 87 -10.28 -9.29 -4.13
N ILE A 88 -9.42 -9.36 -3.11
CA ILE A 88 -8.54 -8.26 -2.72
C ILE A 88 -7.09 -8.73 -2.74
N THR A 89 -6.28 -8.09 -3.59
CA THR A 89 -4.86 -8.39 -3.77
C THR A 89 -4.01 -7.31 -3.12
N PHE A 90 -3.08 -7.72 -2.26
CA PHE A 90 -2.13 -6.81 -1.60
C PHE A 90 -0.74 -6.94 -2.25
N GLY A 91 -0.24 -5.83 -2.78
CA GLY A 91 1.11 -5.71 -3.33
C GLY A 91 1.94 -4.69 -2.55
N VAL A 92 3.25 -4.79 -2.64
CA VAL A 92 4.15 -3.74 -2.15
C VAL A 92 4.26 -2.66 -3.23
N ALA A 93 4.11 -1.40 -2.83
CA ALA A 93 4.32 -0.28 -3.75
C ALA A 93 5.77 -0.31 -4.26
N ALA A 94 5.97 -0.30 -5.58
CA ALA A 94 7.30 -0.11 -6.13
C ALA A 94 7.87 1.23 -5.61
N ALA A 95 9.13 1.23 -5.17
CA ALA A 95 9.80 2.42 -4.64
C ALA A 95 9.67 3.60 -5.62
N GLY A 96 8.75 4.54 -5.32
CA GLY A 96 8.42 5.66 -6.20
C GLY A 96 6.92 5.94 -6.38
N GLN A 97 6.02 5.04 -5.98
CA GLN A 97 4.57 5.31 -5.96
C GLN A 97 4.14 5.86 -4.60
N THR A 98 4.53 7.08 -4.29
CA THR A 98 3.94 7.82 -3.17
C THR A 98 2.51 8.21 -3.54
N GLY A 99 1.54 7.88 -2.68
CA GLY A 99 0.12 8.18 -2.86
C GLY A 99 -0.12 9.66 -3.14
N GLY A 100 -0.32 9.98 -4.42
CA GLY A 100 -0.50 11.34 -4.90
C GLY A 100 -1.96 11.70 -5.04
N ALA A 101 -2.63 12.07 -3.94
CA ALA A 101 -3.84 12.88 -4.01
C ALA A 101 -3.44 14.36 -4.21
N THR A 102 -2.96 14.75 -5.39
CA THR A 102 -2.81 16.18 -5.73
C THR A 102 -2.80 16.44 -7.25
N GLY A 103 -3.82 17.16 -7.73
CA GLY A 103 -3.69 18.05 -8.88
C GLY A 103 -3.98 17.48 -10.26
N SER A 104 -5.25 17.55 -10.67
CA SER A 104 -5.64 17.60 -12.08
C SER A 104 -4.87 18.71 -12.79
N ARG A 105 -3.92 18.35 -13.65
CA ARG A 105 -3.53 19.16 -14.81
C ARG A 105 -3.79 18.34 -16.06
N SER A 106 -5.00 18.51 -16.57
CA SER A 106 -5.38 18.20 -17.94
C SER A 106 -4.41 18.86 -18.93
N PRO A 107 -3.78 18.12 -19.87
CA PRO A 107 -3.38 18.69 -21.14
C PRO A 107 -4.53 18.50 -22.13
N VAL A 108 -5.15 19.62 -22.48
CA VAL A 108 -6.09 19.77 -23.59
C VAL A 108 -5.46 19.20 -24.87
N ALA A 109 -6.24 18.37 -25.56
CA ALA A 109 -5.89 17.76 -26.84
C ALA A 109 -5.55 18.81 -27.92
N GLY A 110 -4.40 18.63 -28.57
CA GLY A 110 -3.91 19.46 -29.67
C GLY A 110 -3.24 18.62 -30.76
N ARG A 111 -4.04 17.84 -31.49
CA ARG A 111 -4.01 17.60 -32.94
C ARG A 111 -2.64 17.49 -33.65
N ALA A 112 -2.35 16.26 -34.10
CA ALA A 112 -1.74 15.83 -35.37
C ALA A 112 -0.41 16.45 -35.86
N ALA A 113 0.61 15.60 -36.04
CA ALA A 113 1.29 15.42 -37.34
C ALA A 113 2.46 14.42 -37.32
N ARG A 114 2.38 13.47 -38.27
CA ARG A 114 3.47 12.96 -39.12
C ARG A 114 4.46 11.92 -38.56
N ASN A 115 4.09 10.68 -38.88
CA ASN A 115 4.93 9.58 -39.31
C ASN A 115 6.14 10.03 -40.17
N SER A 116 7.36 9.59 -39.84
CA SER A 116 8.52 9.60 -40.76
C SER A 116 9.56 8.58 -40.30
N THR A 117 9.40 7.35 -40.79
CA THR A 117 10.46 6.36 -40.97
C THR A 117 11.56 6.98 -41.85
N THR A 118 12.81 7.00 -41.40
CA THR A 118 13.97 7.15 -42.30
C THR A 118 15.14 6.33 -41.75
N ALA A 119 15.45 5.28 -42.52
CA ALA A 119 16.58 4.39 -42.34
C ALA A 119 17.90 5.03 -42.82
N MET A 120 18.99 4.50 -42.25
CA MET A 120 20.33 4.37 -42.83
C MET A 120 20.94 5.56 -43.59
N ARG A 121 22.01 6.12 -43.01
CA ARG A 121 23.20 6.43 -43.80
C ARG A 121 24.47 6.32 -42.95
N ASN A 122 25.24 5.30 -43.30
CA ASN A 122 26.59 4.99 -42.81
C ASN A 122 27.58 5.86 -43.60
N SER A 123 28.46 6.61 -42.93
CA SER A 123 29.71 7.11 -43.53
C SER A 123 30.70 7.56 -42.44
N ARG A 124 31.63 6.63 -42.20
CA ARG A 124 33.02 6.78 -41.73
C ARG A 124 33.55 8.22 -41.79
N HIS A 125 34.20 8.67 -40.72
CA HIS A 125 35.52 9.33 -40.78
C HIS A 125 36.26 9.15 -39.45
N SER A 126 37.49 8.65 -39.57
CA SER A 126 38.45 8.34 -38.52
C SER A 126 38.92 9.56 -37.75
N ALA A 127 39.09 9.43 -36.43
CA ALA A 127 40.27 9.92 -35.69
C ALA A 127 40.20 9.47 -34.21
N SER A 128 41.00 8.46 -33.86
CA SER A 128 41.73 8.40 -32.57
C SER A 128 43.20 8.60 -32.95
N PRO A 129 44.03 9.33 -32.19
CA PRO A 129 44.46 8.94 -30.83
C PRO A 129 44.55 10.15 -29.86
N THR A 130 44.60 10.02 -28.53
CA THR A 130 45.83 9.70 -27.77
C THR A 130 45.51 9.67 -26.27
N THR A 131 45.86 8.55 -25.64
CA THR A 131 46.44 8.31 -24.30
C THR A 131 46.51 9.44 -23.28
N THR A 132 45.99 9.21 -22.05
CA THR A 132 46.74 9.28 -20.77
C THR A 132 45.88 8.74 -19.60
N GLN A 133 46.21 7.53 -19.16
CA GLN A 133 46.28 7.10 -17.75
C GLN A 133 47.76 6.68 -17.55
N PRO A 134 48.39 6.62 -16.34
CA PRO A 134 47.80 6.25 -15.04
C PRO A 134 48.44 6.96 -13.80
N VAL A 135 47.93 6.65 -12.59
CA VAL A 135 48.55 6.50 -11.24
C VAL A 135 47.46 6.81 -10.20
N GLY A 136 47.16 6.07 -9.13
CA GLY A 136 47.92 5.11 -8.33
C GLY A 136 47.96 5.60 -6.87
N TYR A 137 47.43 4.81 -5.93
CA TYR A 137 47.51 4.90 -4.44
C TYR A 137 46.67 6.01 -3.75
N ASP A 138 46.13 5.85 -2.52
CA ASP A 138 46.57 5.04 -1.36
C ASP A 138 45.41 4.73 -0.37
N HIS A 139 45.53 3.62 0.35
CA HIS A 139 44.75 3.27 1.54
C HIS A 139 45.42 3.86 2.80
N SER A 140 44.70 4.65 3.59
CA SER A 140 45.01 5.00 5.00
C SER A 140 43.85 5.88 5.50
N ARG A 141 43.23 5.74 6.67
CA ARG A 141 43.42 4.96 7.91
C ARG A 141 42.06 4.84 8.57
#